data_AF-A0A3B9BB08-F1
#
_entry.id   AF-A0A3B9BB08-F1
#
_cell.length_a   1.000
_cell.length_b   1.000
_cell.length_c   1.000
_cell.angle_alpha   90.00
_cell.angle_beta   90.00
_cell.angle_gamma   90.00
#
_symmetry.space_group_name_H-M   'P 1'
#
loop_
_entity.id
_entity.type
_entity.pdbx_description
1 polymer ?
#
loop_
_entity_poly.entity_id
_entity_poly.type
_entity_poly.pdbx_seq_one_letter_code
_entity_poly.pdbx_strand_id
1 'polypeptide(L)'
;MKIFTTIILLSIITTISAEQKTKLEEKFENIKILGTQFFETPLPEVLIELQRLSKQFDLTEANPLEKGVQFVYKSLGSDTPPKITISLSSMSLKNSISMICEMVGWHYHLAENRIIISKFPHNIGENPLRTEFYELKQVSINKMIGGASPMQDPFAPPKTKPNTSAAKLKEFIQQNGIIFDTSKGHKFAFDGFQLIVTHDRENLLKLENILREHDPDVTPQISVSSILMEAPVRSLAKYAKELKLTKSDTENFPFISTDIANKLIDLMQESGEIKILHNPSSMVLDGNQVNIKSGIEYHFTPANESTRNSSPANSSKSEQLQGSAKKSPRYIGLSLELTPRIKKYQIIEIDLSFQFTRLIEDKRSDKNEREPIFWSSNTDTSIQMNPGQSFISVGASSEKGLELISFLTAQIKK
;
A
#
# COMPACT_ATOMS: atom_id res chain seq x y z
N MET A 1 17.72 -4.94 40.26
CA MET A 1 18.02 -6.14 39.45
C MET A 1 16.75 -6.58 38.71
N LYS A 2 16.34 -5.83 37.69
CA LYS A 2 15.21 -6.15 36.76
C LYS A 2 15.16 -5.15 35.59
N ILE A 3 16.34 -4.64 35.18
CA ILE A 3 16.50 -3.64 34.11
C ILE A 3 17.40 -4.20 32.98
N PHE A 4 17.96 -5.41 33.14
CA PHE A 4 18.92 -5.99 32.20
C PHE A 4 18.34 -7.01 31.20
N THR A 5 17.04 -7.31 31.26
CA THR A 5 16.43 -8.36 30.40
C THR A 5 15.59 -7.80 29.26
N THR A 6 15.26 -6.51 29.26
CA THR A 6 14.42 -5.89 28.21
C THR A 6 15.25 -5.19 27.13
N ILE A 7 16.53 -4.90 27.39
CA ILE A 7 17.46 -4.34 26.38
C ILE A 7 17.98 -5.44 25.42
N ILE A 8 17.89 -6.73 25.81
CA ILE A 8 18.32 -7.85 24.96
C ILE A 8 17.22 -8.32 23.99
N LEU A 9 15.94 -7.98 24.24
CA LEU A 9 14.83 -8.38 23.35
C LEU A 9 14.47 -7.32 22.28
N LEU A 10 14.84 -6.04 22.49
CA LEU A 10 14.63 -4.98 21.51
C LEU A 10 15.82 -4.82 20.53
N SER A 11 16.94 -5.50 20.78
CA SER A 11 18.05 -5.61 19.82
C SER A 11 17.91 -6.78 18.84
N ILE A 12 16.88 -7.62 18.97
CA ILE A 12 16.67 -8.80 18.11
C ILE A 12 15.53 -8.58 17.10
N ILE A 13 14.69 -7.55 17.28
CA ILE A 13 13.55 -7.29 16.38
C ILE A 13 13.81 -6.13 15.40
N THR A 14 14.91 -5.38 15.58
CA THR A 14 15.40 -4.37 14.62
C THR A 14 16.61 -4.87 13.81
N THR A 15 16.71 -6.18 13.59
CA THR A 15 17.73 -6.80 12.72
C THR A 15 17.14 -7.91 11.84
N ILE A 16 15.92 -7.70 11.34
CA ILE A 16 15.36 -8.50 10.24
C ILE A 16 14.95 -7.54 9.12
N SER A 17 15.96 -6.82 8.59
CA SER A 17 16.08 -6.38 7.19
C SER A 17 17.46 -5.76 6.95
N ALA A 18 18.50 -6.25 7.63
CA ALA A 18 19.83 -6.26 7.06
C ALA A 18 19.89 -7.60 6.33
N GLU A 19 19.75 -7.57 5.01
CA GLU A 19 19.94 -8.69 4.11
C GLU A 19 21.25 -9.40 4.52
N GLN A 20 21.15 -10.56 5.20
CA GLN A 20 22.36 -11.34 5.46
C GLN A 20 22.84 -11.80 4.09
N LYS A 21 23.91 -11.18 3.61
CA LYS A 21 24.54 -11.52 2.34
C LYS A 21 24.77 -13.02 2.32
N THR A 22 24.33 -13.66 1.24
CA THR A 22 24.56 -15.11 1.10
C THR A 22 26.06 -15.39 1.07
N LYS A 23 26.50 -16.59 1.51
CA LYS A 23 27.91 -17.02 1.41
C LYS A 23 28.48 -16.80 -0.01
N LEU A 24 27.64 -16.98 -1.04
CA LEU A 24 27.99 -16.73 -2.43
C LEU A 24 28.24 -15.24 -2.71
N GLU A 25 27.36 -14.37 -2.22
CA GLU A 25 27.47 -12.93 -2.38
C GLU A 25 28.72 -12.37 -1.69
N GLU A 26 29.01 -12.83 -0.47
CA GLU A 26 30.23 -12.47 0.24
C GLU A 26 31.49 -12.89 -0.54
N LYS A 27 31.52 -14.10 -1.09
CA LYS A 27 32.64 -14.56 -1.94
C LYS A 27 32.78 -13.70 -3.20
N PHE A 28 31.66 -13.41 -3.86
CA PHE A 28 31.65 -12.62 -5.09
C PHE A 28 32.16 -11.19 -4.86
N GLU A 29 31.86 -10.59 -3.71
CA GLU A 29 32.33 -9.26 -3.34
C GLU A 29 33.79 -9.24 -2.87
N ASN A 30 34.23 -10.27 -2.13
CA ASN A 30 35.51 -10.23 -1.42
C ASN A 30 36.68 -10.89 -2.16
N ILE A 31 36.41 -11.84 -3.07
CA ILE A 31 37.49 -12.46 -3.87
C ILE A 31 38.11 -11.40 -4.78
N LYS A 32 39.40 -11.14 -4.61
CA LYS A 32 40.18 -10.22 -5.44
C LYS A 32 40.95 -10.99 -6.49
N ILE A 33 40.76 -10.64 -7.75
CA ILE A 33 41.53 -11.20 -8.86
C ILE A 33 42.71 -10.28 -9.19
N LEU A 34 43.83 -10.87 -9.63
CA LEU A 34 44.95 -10.11 -10.19
C LEU A 34 44.60 -9.59 -11.58
N GLY A 35 45.31 -8.55 -12.01
CA GLY A 35 45.08 -7.96 -13.32
C GLY A 35 45.24 -8.98 -14.45
N THR A 36 44.27 -9.03 -15.35
CA THR A 36 44.18 -10.01 -16.46
C THR A 36 43.71 -9.29 -17.72
N GLN A 37 44.23 -9.68 -18.88
CA GLN A 37 43.90 -9.08 -20.16
C GLN A 37 43.23 -10.10 -21.08
N PHE A 38 42.15 -9.68 -21.73
CA PHE A 38 41.44 -10.43 -22.75
C PHE A 38 41.47 -9.64 -24.07
N PHE A 39 41.66 -10.34 -25.18
CA PHE A 39 41.71 -9.75 -26.52
C PHE A 39 40.87 -10.60 -27.47
N GLU A 40 39.82 -10.00 -28.05
CA GLU A 40 38.82 -10.65 -28.89
C GLU A 40 38.29 -12.00 -28.35
N THR A 41 38.27 -12.15 -27.03
CA THR A 41 37.97 -13.42 -26.37
C THR A 41 36.46 -13.57 -26.20
N PRO A 42 35.84 -14.69 -26.63
CA PRO A 42 34.42 -14.94 -26.39
C PRO A 42 34.08 -14.90 -24.89
N LEU A 43 32.96 -14.25 -24.54
CA LEU A 43 32.51 -14.11 -23.15
C LEU A 43 32.51 -15.43 -22.35
N PRO A 44 32.06 -16.58 -22.87
CA PRO A 44 32.12 -17.85 -22.14
C PRO A 44 33.55 -18.23 -21.70
N GLU A 45 34.54 -17.98 -22.55
CA GLU A 45 35.96 -18.26 -22.24
C GLU A 45 36.49 -17.30 -21.17
N VAL A 46 36.13 -16.02 -21.25
CA VAL A 46 36.43 -15.01 -20.22
C VAL A 46 35.87 -15.44 -18.86
N LEU A 47 34.62 -15.94 -18.83
CA LEU A 47 33.97 -16.39 -17.60
C LEU A 47 34.61 -17.65 -17.01
N ILE A 48 35.04 -18.59 -17.85
CA ILE A 48 35.79 -19.77 -17.41
C ILE A 48 37.10 -19.37 -16.74
N GLU A 49 37.83 -18.42 -17.32
CA GLU A 49 39.10 -17.96 -16.75
C GLU A 49 38.89 -17.18 -15.45
N LEU A 50 37.88 -16.33 -15.37
CA LEU A 50 37.51 -15.65 -14.12
C LEU A 50 37.05 -16.62 -13.04
N GLN A 51 36.33 -17.69 -13.41
CA GLN A 51 35.99 -18.77 -12.49
C GLN A 51 37.25 -19.48 -11.96
N ARG A 52 38.24 -19.73 -12.83
CA ARG A 52 39.52 -20.34 -12.44
C ARG A 52 40.28 -19.44 -11.46
N LEU A 53 40.38 -18.15 -11.74
CA LEU A 53 40.98 -17.16 -10.85
C LEU A 53 40.21 -17.06 -9.53
N SER A 54 38.88 -17.08 -9.59
CA SER A 54 38.03 -17.07 -8.40
C SER A 54 38.35 -18.23 -7.45
N LYS A 55 38.53 -19.44 -7.98
CA LYS A 55 38.96 -20.61 -7.19
C LYS A 55 40.34 -20.45 -6.57
N GLN A 56 41.27 -19.85 -7.32
CA GLN A 56 42.65 -19.64 -6.87
C GLN A 56 42.77 -18.60 -5.74
N PHE A 57 41.96 -17.55 -5.80
CA PHE A 57 42.02 -16.42 -4.86
C PHE A 57 40.93 -16.44 -3.78
N ASP A 58 40.11 -17.50 -3.70
CA ASP A 58 39.25 -17.76 -2.55
C ASP A 58 40.08 -18.32 -1.38
N LEU A 59 40.54 -17.39 -0.54
CA LEU A 59 41.29 -17.66 0.68
C LEU A 59 40.38 -17.92 1.89
N THR A 60 39.08 -17.67 1.76
CA THR A 60 38.10 -17.78 2.85
C THR A 60 37.52 -19.18 2.97
N GLU A 61 37.55 -19.95 1.89
CA GLU A 61 37.03 -21.32 1.84
C GLU A 61 38.13 -22.37 2.05
N ALA A 62 37.90 -23.29 2.98
CA ALA A 62 38.82 -24.39 3.26
C ALA A 62 38.55 -25.61 2.37
N ASN A 63 37.29 -25.85 2.00
CA ASN A 63 36.90 -26.98 1.15
C ASN A 63 37.25 -26.70 -0.33
N PRO A 64 38.17 -27.46 -0.97
CA PRO A 64 38.55 -27.23 -2.37
C PRO A 64 37.38 -27.30 -3.37
N LEU A 65 36.33 -28.07 -3.06
CA LEU A 65 35.16 -28.23 -3.93
C LEU A 65 34.21 -27.02 -3.89
N GLU A 66 34.25 -26.24 -2.80
CA GLU A 66 33.41 -25.05 -2.62
C GLU A 66 34.16 -23.74 -2.90
N LYS A 67 35.45 -23.82 -3.28
CA LYS A 67 36.25 -22.63 -3.58
C LYS A 67 35.69 -21.89 -4.79
N GLY A 68 35.75 -20.57 -4.71
CA GLY A 68 35.41 -19.65 -5.78
C GLY A 68 33.91 -19.56 -6.05
N VAL A 69 33.58 -18.98 -7.20
CA VAL A 69 32.21 -18.70 -7.64
C VAL A 69 31.97 -19.35 -8.99
N GLN A 70 30.83 -20.05 -9.13
CA GLN A 70 30.44 -20.67 -10.40
C GLN A 70 29.73 -19.66 -11.31
N PHE A 71 30.17 -19.52 -12.56
CA PHE A 71 29.48 -18.75 -13.58
C PHE A 71 28.71 -19.67 -14.54
N VAL A 72 27.50 -19.25 -14.91
CA VAL A 72 26.68 -19.91 -15.93
C VAL A 72 26.32 -18.90 -17.01
N TYR A 73 26.88 -19.09 -18.19
CA TYR A 73 26.51 -18.35 -19.38
C TYR A 73 25.19 -18.89 -19.95
N LYS A 74 24.17 -18.04 -20.08
CA LYS A 74 22.90 -18.38 -20.72
C LYS A 74 22.76 -17.61 -22.02
N SER A 75 22.61 -18.37 -23.11
CA SER A 75 22.33 -17.87 -24.46
C SER A 75 21.06 -18.53 -24.99
N LEU A 76 20.29 -17.83 -25.83
CA LEU A 76 19.13 -18.39 -26.52
C LEU A 76 19.50 -18.72 -27.97
N GLY A 77 19.29 -19.97 -28.38
CA GLY A 77 19.36 -20.36 -29.79
C GLY A 77 20.71 -20.08 -30.47
N SER A 78 20.67 -19.37 -31.60
CA SER A 78 21.81 -19.10 -32.51
C SER A 78 22.63 -17.85 -32.14
N ASP A 79 22.47 -17.32 -30.92
CA ASP A 79 23.20 -16.15 -30.47
C ASP A 79 24.72 -16.46 -30.41
N THR A 80 25.50 -15.76 -31.22
CA THR A 80 26.97 -15.82 -31.17
C THR A 80 27.47 -15.11 -29.90
N PRO A 81 28.31 -15.74 -29.07
CA PRO A 81 28.82 -15.10 -27.86
C PRO A 81 29.59 -13.80 -28.16
N PRO A 82 29.37 -12.72 -27.40
CA PRO A 82 30.09 -11.47 -27.64
C PRO A 82 31.58 -11.66 -27.37
N LYS A 83 32.42 -11.09 -28.23
CA LYS A 83 33.88 -11.04 -28.06
C LYS A 83 34.26 -9.81 -27.25
N ILE A 84 35.19 -9.98 -26.33
CA ILE A 84 35.60 -8.95 -25.36
C ILE A 84 37.08 -8.65 -25.54
N THR A 85 37.40 -7.36 -25.59
CA THR A 85 38.76 -6.84 -25.50
C THR A 85 38.83 -5.89 -24.31
N ILE A 86 39.43 -6.34 -23.20
CA ILE A 86 39.47 -5.60 -21.93
C ILE A 86 40.77 -5.91 -21.18
N SER A 87 41.31 -4.92 -20.48
CA SER A 87 42.36 -5.10 -19.47
C SER A 87 41.77 -4.83 -18.09
N LEU A 88 41.65 -5.87 -17.27
CA LEU A 88 41.20 -5.78 -15.89
C LEU A 88 42.39 -5.47 -14.99
N SER A 89 42.28 -4.43 -14.17
CA SER A 89 43.20 -4.18 -13.06
C SER A 89 42.87 -5.07 -11.85
N SER A 90 43.72 -5.07 -10.82
CA SER A 90 43.44 -5.78 -9.57
C SER A 90 42.18 -5.23 -8.90
N MET A 91 41.10 -6.02 -8.84
CA MET A 91 39.79 -5.62 -8.32
C MET A 91 39.01 -6.83 -7.78
N SER A 92 37.85 -6.57 -7.15
CA SER A 92 36.95 -7.65 -6.73
C SER A 92 36.32 -8.35 -7.94
N LEU A 93 36.00 -9.62 -7.77
CA LEU A 93 35.34 -10.44 -8.78
C LEU A 93 33.99 -9.82 -9.22
N LYS A 94 33.23 -9.26 -8.27
CA LYS A 94 32.01 -8.48 -8.55
C LYS A 94 32.26 -7.33 -9.51
N ASN A 95 33.27 -6.50 -9.26
CA ASN A 95 33.55 -5.34 -10.10
C ASN A 95 34.02 -5.76 -11.50
N SER A 96 34.82 -6.84 -11.60
CA SER A 96 35.25 -7.38 -12.89
C SER A 96 34.07 -7.86 -13.73
N ILE A 97 33.15 -8.63 -13.12
CA ILE A 97 31.96 -9.14 -13.81
C ILE A 97 30.99 -8.01 -14.16
N SER A 98 30.81 -7.00 -13.29
CA SER A 98 29.99 -5.82 -13.59
C SER A 98 30.51 -5.10 -14.83
N MET A 99 31.81 -4.79 -14.86
CA MET A 99 32.43 -4.08 -15.97
C MET A 99 32.34 -4.85 -17.29
N ILE A 100 32.56 -6.17 -17.25
CA ILE A 100 32.41 -7.04 -18.42
C ILE A 100 30.96 -7.03 -18.92
N CYS A 101 29.99 -7.21 -18.03
CA CYS A 101 28.57 -7.22 -18.37
C CYS A 101 28.13 -5.88 -18.98
N GLU A 102 28.56 -4.77 -18.38
CA GLU A 102 28.31 -3.41 -18.89
C GLU A 102 28.87 -3.21 -20.30
N MET A 103 30.09 -3.67 -20.59
CA MET A 103 30.71 -3.52 -21.91
C MET A 103 29.95 -4.23 -23.03
N VAL A 104 29.35 -5.39 -22.74
CA VAL A 104 28.60 -6.17 -23.74
C VAL A 104 27.09 -5.93 -23.72
N GLY A 105 26.58 -5.13 -22.77
CA GLY A 105 25.15 -4.89 -22.56
C GLY A 105 24.41 -6.12 -22.03
N TRP A 106 25.06 -6.90 -21.16
CA TRP A 106 24.51 -8.08 -20.49
C TRP A 106 24.35 -7.81 -19.00
N HIS A 107 23.70 -8.74 -18.30
CA HIS A 107 23.42 -8.66 -16.88
C HIS A 107 23.86 -9.94 -16.16
N TYR A 108 24.31 -9.81 -14.92
CA TYR A 108 24.56 -10.94 -14.03
C TYR A 108 23.51 -10.98 -12.91
N HIS A 109 23.15 -12.20 -12.48
CA HIS A 109 22.22 -12.44 -11.38
C HIS A 109 22.78 -13.49 -10.43
N LEU A 110 22.62 -13.27 -9.14
CA LEU A 110 22.93 -14.27 -8.13
C LEU A 110 21.77 -15.27 -8.06
N ALA A 111 22.09 -16.56 -8.17
CA ALA A 111 21.21 -17.68 -7.86
C ALA A 111 21.83 -18.46 -6.68
N GLU A 112 21.08 -19.39 -6.09
CA GLU A 112 21.44 -20.05 -4.81
C GLU A 112 22.92 -20.42 -4.67
N ASN A 113 23.54 -21.04 -5.68
CA ASN A 113 24.95 -21.45 -5.67
C ASN A 113 25.76 -21.03 -6.91
N ARG A 114 25.28 -20.09 -7.71
CA ARG A 114 25.91 -19.70 -8.99
C ARG A 114 25.54 -18.30 -9.42
N ILE A 115 26.36 -17.72 -10.29
CA ILE A 115 26.10 -16.45 -10.94
C ILE A 115 25.72 -16.72 -12.40
N ILE A 116 24.52 -16.28 -12.77
CA ILE A 116 23.98 -16.45 -14.12
C ILE A 116 24.25 -15.17 -14.90
N ILE A 117 24.84 -15.31 -16.08
CA ILE A 117 25.15 -14.20 -16.98
C ILE A 117 24.31 -14.36 -18.24
N SER A 118 23.50 -13.34 -18.52
CA SER A 118 22.54 -13.38 -19.63
C SER A 118 22.28 -11.99 -20.18
N LYS A 119 21.72 -11.91 -21.38
CA LYS A 119 21.27 -10.65 -21.98
C LYS A 119 20.08 -10.02 -21.24
N PHE A 120 19.48 -10.70 -20.26
CA PHE A 120 18.24 -10.27 -19.62
C PHE A 120 18.45 -9.91 -18.14
N PRO A 121 17.82 -8.82 -17.67
CA PRO A 121 18.05 -8.27 -16.34
C PRO A 121 17.32 -9.01 -15.21
N HIS A 122 16.68 -10.17 -15.42
CA HIS A 122 16.01 -10.92 -14.35
C HIS A 122 16.15 -12.44 -14.48
N ASN A 123 16.19 -13.11 -13.32
CA ASN A 123 16.07 -14.56 -13.16
C ASN A 123 14.75 -15.05 -13.76
N ILE A 124 14.79 -15.67 -14.94
CA ILE A 124 13.97 -16.83 -15.37
C ILE A 124 14.43 -17.16 -16.80
N GLY A 125 14.70 -18.44 -17.08
CA GLY A 125 15.07 -18.93 -18.41
C GLY A 125 13.90 -18.96 -19.42
N GLU A 126 13.01 -17.99 -19.36
CA GLU A 126 11.88 -17.82 -20.28
C GLU A 126 12.06 -16.51 -21.05
N ASN A 127 11.40 -16.46 -22.21
CA ASN A 127 11.21 -15.22 -22.95
C ASN A 127 10.77 -14.09 -21.98
N PRO A 128 11.48 -12.95 -21.90
CA PRO A 128 11.09 -11.85 -21.02
C PRO A 128 9.72 -11.27 -21.39
N LEU A 129 9.24 -11.57 -22.59
CA LEU A 129 7.94 -11.18 -23.08
C LEU A 129 6.91 -12.25 -22.72
N ARG A 130 5.82 -11.82 -22.09
CA ARG A 130 4.62 -12.64 -21.86
C ARG A 130 3.52 -12.15 -22.77
N THR A 131 2.65 -13.07 -23.19
CA THR A 131 1.44 -12.73 -23.94
C THR A 131 0.25 -12.88 -23.01
N GLU A 132 -0.46 -11.79 -22.78
CA GLU A 132 -1.64 -11.74 -21.92
C GLU A 132 -2.88 -11.37 -22.76
N PHE A 133 -4.03 -11.81 -22.28
CA PHE A 133 -5.33 -11.63 -22.91
C PHE A 133 -6.23 -10.84 -21.97
N TYR A 134 -6.75 -9.71 -22.43
CA TYR A 134 -7.60 -8.84 -21.64
C TYR A 134 -8.95 -8.68 -22.31
N GLU A 135 -10.02 -9.07 -21.63
CA GLU A 135 -11.38 -8.84 -22.10
C GLU A 135 -11.80 -7.39 -21.81
N LEU A 136 -12.40 -6.73 -22.81
CA LEU A 136 -12.79 -5.33 -22.76
C LEU A 136 -14.25 -5.17 -23.16
N LYS A 137 -15.02 -4.48 -22.33
CA LYS A 137 -16.39 -4.08 -22.65
C LYS A 137 -16.40 -2.87 -23.58
N GLN A 138 -17.45 -2.75 -24.41
CA GLN A 138 -17.63 -1.59 -25.29
C GLN A 138 -17.69 -0.26 -24.53
N VAL A 139 -18.24 -0.26 -23.31
CA VAL A 139 -18.24 0.93 -22.45
C VAL A 139 -16.82 1.33 -22.05
N SER A 140 -15.96 0.38 -21.68
CA SER A 140 -14.54 0.63 -21.34
C SER A 140 -13.78 1.18 -22.55
N ILE A 141 -14.01 0.59 -23.73
CA ILE A 141 -13.40 1.06 -24.99
C ILE A 141 -13.83 2.51 -25.26
N ASN A 142 -15.12 2.80 -25.21
CA ASN A 142 -15.64 4.15 -25.45
C ASN A 142 -15.09 5.19 -24.46
N LYS A 143 -14.83 4.80 -23.21
CA LYS A 143 -14.17 5.66 -22.21
C LYS A 143 -12.71 5.95 -22.55
N MET A 144 -11.97 4.97 -23.07
CA MET A 144 -10.54 5.11 -23.38
C MET A 144 -10.29 5.92 -24.67
N ILE A 145 -11.01 5.62 -25.75
CA ILE A 145 -10.71 6.17 -27.08
C ILE A 145 -11.71 7.20 -27.59
N GLY A 146 -12.70 7.54 -26.77
CA GLY A 146 -13.87 8.32 -27.19
C GLY A 146 -14.76 7.48 -28.11
N GLY A 147 -16.06 7.43 -27.83
CA GLY A 147 -17.01 6.62 -28.61
C GLY A 147 -16.83 6.84 -30.11
N ALA A 148 -16.83 5.77 -30.90
CA ALA A 148 -16.94 5.89 -32.34
C ALA A 148 -18.22 6.66 -32.65
N SER A 149 -18.11 7.88 -33.21
CA SER A 149 -19.26 8.73 -33.49
C SER A 149 -20.36 7.94 -34.20
N PRO A 150 -21.60 7.92 -33.68
CA PRO A 150 -22.75 7.44 -34.42
C PRO A 150 -23.21 8.54 -35.36
N MET A 151 -22.32 8.97 -36.26
CA MET A 151 -22.70 9.83 -37.38
C MET A 151 -22.31 9.11 -38.65
N GLN A 152 -22.92 7.95 -38.83
CA GLN A 152 -22.94 7.25 -40.08
C GLN A 152 -24.40 7.13 -40.50
N ASP A 153 -24.70 7.79 -41.61
CA ASP A 153 -25.95 7.69 -42.32
C ASP A 153 -26.35 6.20 -42.49
N PRO A 154 -27.53 5.77 -41.99
CA PRO A 154 -28.00 4.38 -42.08
C PRO A 154 -28.24 3.90 -43.52
N PHE A 155 -28.15 4.78 -44.52
CA PHE A 155 -28.30 4.44 -45.94
C PHE A 155 -27.00 4.45 -46.74
N ALA A 156 -25.84 4.68 -46.10
CA ALA A 156 -24.55 4.61 -46.80
C ALA A 156 -24.12 3.16 -47.07
N PRO A 157 -23.62 2.82 -48.27
CA PRO A 157 -23.15 1.48 -48.59
C PRO A 157 -22.00 1.05 -47.65
N PRO A 158 -21.90 -0.24 -47.29
CA PRO A 158 -20.93 -0.72 -46.31
C PRO A 158 -19.51 -0.55 -46.84
N LYS A 159 -18.82 0.51 -46.37
CA LYS A 159 -17.38 0.63 -46.52
C LYS A 159 -16.73 -0.26 -45.47
N THR A 160 -15.90 -1.20 -45.91
CA THR A 160 -14.99 -1.98 -45.06
C THR A 160 -14.17 -0.99 -44.23
N LYS A 161 -14.57 -0.75 -42.97
CA LYS A 161 -13.84 0.16 -42.09
C LYS A 161 -12.53 -0.50 -41.68
N PRO A 162 -11.37 0.14 -41.83
CA PRO A 162 -10.20 -0.26 -41.07
C PRO A 162 -10.54 -0.18 -39.58
N ASN A 163 -10.00 -1.11 -38.78
CA ASN A 163 -10.19 -1.20 -37.32
C ASN A 163 -9.62 0.07 -36.63
N THR A 164 -10.33 1.19 -36.74
CA THR A 164 -9.95 2.48 -36.16
C THR A 164 -9.86 2.40 -34.64
N SER A 165 -10.66 1.55 -34.01
CA SER A 165 -10.61 1.30 -32.56
C SER A 165 -9.29 0.66 -32.12
N ALA A 166 -8.74 -0.30 -32.89
CA ALA A 166 -7.47 -0.95 -32.55
C ALA A 166 -6.30 0.05 -32.57
N ALA A 167 -6.26 0.89 -33.61
CA ALA A 167 -5.23 1.92 -33.75
C ALA A 167 -5.31 2.96 -32.62
N LYS A 168 -6.51 3.46 -32.33
CA LYS A 168 -6.73 4.42 -31.23
C LYS A 168 -6.44 3.83 -29.85
N LEU A 169 -6.78 2.56 -29.63
CA LEU A 169 -6.53 1.90 -28.36
C LEU A 169 -5.02 1.70 -28.14
N LYS A 170 -4.29 1.33 -29.20
CA LYS A 170 -2.83 1.28 -29.17
C LYS A 170 -2.23 2.65 -28.84
N GLU A 171 -2.69 3.71 -29.51
CA GLU A 171 -2.23 5.08 -29.27
C GLU A 171 -2.51 5.54 -27.83
N PHE A 172 -3.71 5.27 -27.32
CA PHE A 172 -4.09 5.57 -25.93
C PHE A 172 -3.15 4.87 -24.92
N ILE A 173 -2.86 3.59 -25.12
CA ILE A 173 -1.95 2.82 -24.26
C ILE A 173 -0.52 3.38 -24.34
N GLN A 174 -0.07 3.81 -25.53
CA GLN A 174 1.23 4.44 -25.71
C GLN A 174 1.32 5.81 -25.03
N GLN A 175 0.25 6.62 -25.08
CA GLN A 175 0.17 7.90 -24.36
C GLN A 175 0.23 7.72 -22.84
N ASN A 176 -0.22 6.57 -22.32
CA ASN A 176 -0.11 6.18 -20.91
C ASN A 176 1.22 5.47 -20.57
N GLY A 177 2.22 5.54 -21.46
CA GLY A 177 3.61 5.16 -21.16
C GLY A 177 4.02 3.73 -21.54
N ILE A 178 3.18 2.99 -22.28
CA ILE A 178 3.50 1.61 -22.72
C ILE A 178 3.83 1.60 -24.21
N ILE A 179 5.13 1.48 -24.53
CA ILE A 179 5.62 1.60 -25.91
C ILE A 179 5.79 0.22 -26.57
N PHE A 180 5.04 -0.01 -27.65
CA PHE A 180 5.18 -1.23 -28.47
C PHE A 180 6.29 -1.08 -29.51
N ASP A 181 7.39 -1.80 -29.30
CA ASP A 181 8.54 -1.88 -30.20
C ASP A 181 8.62 -3.27 -30.83
N THR A 182 8.34 -3.36 -32.14
CA THR A 182 8.38 -4.61 -32.89
C THR A 182 9.77 -5.24 -32.91
N SER A 183 10.84 -4.43 -32.86
CA SER A 183 12.22 -4.93 -32.85
C SER A 183 12.56 -5.69 -31.57
N LYS A 184 11.84 -5.40 -30.48
CA LYS A 184 11.91 -6.08 -29.20
C LYS A 184 10.89 -7.21 -29.07
N GLY A 185 10.17 -7.55 -30.14
CA GLY A 185 9.17 -8.61 -30.15
C GLY A 185 7.83 -8.24 -29.49
N HIS A 186 7.59 -6.96 -29.18
CA HIS A 186 6.32 -6.52 -28.59
C HIS A 186 5.19 -6.68 -29.61
N LYS A 187 4.02 -7.12 -29.17
CA LYS A 187 2.84 -7.31 -30.04
C LYS A 187 1.61 -6.68 -29.40
N PHE A 188 0.75 -6.18 -30.27
CA PHE A 188 -0.55 -5.63 -29.93
C PHE A 188 -1.54 -6.10 -30.98
N ALA A 189 -2.62 -6.76 -30.55
CA ALA A 189 -3.74 -7.12 -31.40
C ALA A 189 -5.05 -6.91 -30.64
N PHE A 190 -6.08 -6.46 -31.36
CA PHE A 190 -7.42 -6.24 -30.81
C PHE A 190 -8.45 -6.79 -31.80
N ASP A 191 -9.32 -7.67 -31.33
CA ASP A 191 -10.32 -8.36 -32.15
C ASP A 191 -11.73 -7.78 -32.06
N GLY A 192 -11.94 -6.77 -31.20
CA GLY A 192 -13.23 -6.12 -30.97
C GLY A 192 -13.74 -6.22 -29.53
N PHE A 193 -13.33 -7.25 -28.79
CA PHE A 193 -13.69 -7.46 -27.38
C PHE A 193 -12.52 -7.99 -26.53
N GLN A 194 -11.46 -8.48 -27.15
CA GLN A 194 -10.26 -8.95 -26.48
C GLN A 194 -9.03 -8.19 -27.01
N LEU A 195 -8.20 -7.76 -26.08
CA LEU A 195 -6.89 -7.19 -26.31
C LEU A 195 -5.82 -8.26 -26.03
N ILE A 196 -5.00 -8.56 -27.03
CA ILE A 196 -3.91 -9.53 -26.94
C ILE A 196 -2.60 -8.76 -27.00
N VAL A 197 -1.84 -8.80 -25.91
CA VAL A 197 -0.61 -8.00 -25.78
C VAL A 197 0.56 -8.89 -25.40
N THR A 198 1.64 -8.78 -26.18
CA THR A 198 2.94 -9.36 -25.85
C THR A 198 3.89 -8.25 -25.41
N HIS A 199 4.31 -8.27 -24.13
CA HIS A 199 5.21 -7.27 -23.55
C HIS A 199 5.98 -7.84 -22.34
N ASP A 200 6.96 -7.10 -21.81
CA ASP A 200 7.55 -7.38 -20.50
C ASP A 200 6.55 -7.25 -19.34
N ARG A 201 6.86 -7.92 -18.23
CA ARG A 201 5.99 -8.01 -17.06
C ARG A 201 5.63 -6.65 -16.45
N GLU A 202 6.56 -5.70 -16.40
CA GLU A 202 6.31 -4.40 -15.78
C GLU A 202 5.25 -3.63 -16.56
N ASN A 203 5.37 -3.63 -17.89
CA ASN A 203 4.42 -2.97 -18.78
C ASN A 203 3.08 -3.70 -18.87
N LEU A 204 3.05 -5.02 -18.73
CA LEU A 204 1.78 -5.76 -18.62
C LEU A 204 1.01 -5.41 -17.33
N LEU A 205 1.70 -5.21 -16.21
CA LEU A 205 1.08 -4.74 -14.96
C LEU A 205 0.56 -3.30 -15.09
N LYS A 206 1.32 -2.41 -15.76
CA LYS A 206 0.85 -1.06 -16.07
C LYS A 206 -0.40 -1.10 -16.94
N LEU A 207 -0.43 -1.97 -17.96
CA LEU A 207 -1.59 -2.13 -18.83
C LEU A 207 -2.81 -2.59 -18.03
N GLU A 208 -2.65 -3.60 -17.17
CA GLU A 208 -3.74 -4.08 -16.33
C GLU A 208 -4.34 -2.97 -15.46
N ASN A 209 -3.50 -2.13 -14.85
CA ASN A 209 -3.95 -0.99 -14.05
C ASN A 209 -4.74 0.03 -14.89
N ILE A 210 -4.25 0.36 -16.09
CA ILE A 210 -4.95 1.27 -17.01
C ILE A 210 -6.32 0.70 -17.38
N LEU A 211 -6.39 -0.59 -17.74
CA LEU A 211 -7.65 -1.23 -18.14
C LEU A 211 -8.64 -1.27 -16.97
N ARG A 212 -8.18 -1.60 -15.76
CA ARG A 212 -8.99 -1.64 -14.54
C ARG A 212 -9.57 -0.27 -14.20
N GLU A 213 -8.81 0.81 -14.39
CA GLU A 213 -9.29 2.17 -14.14
C GLU A 213 -10.50 2.57 -15.01
N HIS A 214 -10.58 2.00 -16.22
CA HIS A 214 -11.64 2.28 -17.19
C HIS A 214 -12.77 1.23 -17.19
N ASP A 215 -12.65 0.15 -16.42
CA ASP A 215 -13.66 -0.88 -16.31
C ASP A 215 -14.91 -0.37 -15.54
N PRO A 216 -16.12 -0.41 -16.13
CA PRO A 216 -17.34 -0.03 -15.42
C PRO A 216 -17.76 -0.98 -14.30
N ASP A 217 -17.30 -2.24 -14.30
CA ASP A 217 -17.70 -3.23 -13.29
C ASP A 217 -16.89 -3.13 -12.00
N VAL A 218 -15.71 -2.50 -12.09
CA VAL A 218 -14.87 -2.24 -10.93
C VAL A 218 -15.55 -1.15 -10.11
N THR A 219 -16.27 -1.59 -9.10
CA THR A 219 -16.92 -0.68 -8.16
C THR A 219 -15.82 0.01 -7.35
N PRO A 220 -15.74 1.35 -7.37
CA PRO A 220 -14.72 2.06 -6.64
C PRO A 220 -14.88 1.79 -5.14
N GLN A 221 -13.75 1.60 -4.48
CA GLN A 221 -13.66 1.45 -3.04
C GLN A 221 -13.17 2.77 -2.45
N ILE A 222 -13.57 3.07 -1.23
CA ILE A 222 -13.20 4.28 -0.50
C ILE A 222 -12.46 3.80 0.74
N SER A 223 -11.17 4.09 0.77
CA SER A 223 -10.35 3.89 1.96
C SER A 223 -10.62 5.07 2.90
N VAL A 224 -11.05 4.78 4.12
CA VAL A 224 -11.28 5.78 5.17
C VAL A 224 -10.35 5.46 6.33
N SER A 225 -9.63 6.47 6.80
CA SER A 225 -8.76 6.37 7.97
C SER A 225 -9.07 7.51 8.92
N SER A 226 -9.18 7.22 10.20
CA SER A 226 -9.34 8.24 11.23
C SER A 226 -8.34 8.05 12.34
N ILE A 227 -7.78 9.15 12.83
CA ILE A 227 -6.95 9.18 14.03
C ILE A 227 -7.65 10.06 15.05
N LEU A 228 -7.95 9.51 16.22
CA LEU A 228 -8.42 10.25 17.38
C LEU A 228 -7.29 10.40 18.39
N MET A 229 -6.98 11.64 18.74
CA MET A 229 -5.95 12.02 19.69
C MET A 229 -6.56 12.85 20.81
N GLU A 230 -5.91 12.78 21.97
CA GLU A 230 -6.14 13.66 23.10
C GLU A 230 -4.89 14.51 23.31
N ALA A 231 -5.06 15.83 23.39
CA ALA A 231 -3.97 16.78 23.40
C ALA A 231 -4.28 17.97 24.33
N PRO A 232 -3.27 18.71 24.82
CA PRO A 232 -3.51 19.98 25.51
C PRO A 232 -4.32 20.96 24.65
N VAL A 233 -5.18 21.76 25.27
CA VAL A 233 -5.98 22.76 24.56
C VAL A 233 -5.08 23.72 23.76
N ARG A 234 -5.45 24.01 22.50
CA ARG A 234 -4.68 24.78 21.51
C ARG A 234 -3.46 24.05 20.92
N SER A 235 -3.37 22.73 21.05
CA SER A 235 -2.26 21.98 20.44
C SER A 235 -2.26 22.15 18.93
N LEU A 236 -3.42 22.03 18.27
CA LEU A 236 -3.52 22.19 16.82
C LEU A 236 -2.95 23.54 16.33
N ALA A 237 -3.26 24.63 17.03
CA ALA A 237 -2.75 25.96 16.70
C ALA A 237 -1.25 26.12 16.98
N LYS A 238 -0.74 25.52 18.07
CA LYS A 238 0.70 25.48 18.41
C LYS A 238 1.48 24.82 17.27
N TYR A 239 1.10 23.62 16.86
CA TYR A 239 1.82 22.85 15.85
C TYR A 239 1.61 23.38 14.42
N ALA A 240 0.45 23.95 14.11
CA ALA A 240 0.25 24.67 12.85
C ALA A 240 1.21 25.85 12.70
N LYS A 241 1.47 26.60 13.79
CA LYS A 241 2.43 27.70 13.80
C LYS A 241 3.87 27.21 13.65
N GLU A 242 4.21 26.11 14.32
CA GLU A 242 5.54 25.48 14.25
C GLU A 242 5.85 24.96 12.83
N LEU A 243 4.85 24.35 12.18
CA LEU A 243 4.92 23.92 10.79
C LEU A 243 4.88 25.10 9.78
N LYS A 244 4.74 26.34 10.28
CA LYS A 244 4.67 27.58 9.50
C LYS A 244 3.57 27.55 8.44
N LEU A 245 2.41 26.98 8.79
CA LEU A 245 1.26 26.96 7.90
C LEU A 245 0.83 28.38 7.54
N THR A 246 0.57 28.58 6.25
CA THR A 246 0.16 29.86 5.69
C THR A 246 -1.36 30.01 5.73
N LYS A 247 -1.86 31.21 5.43
CA LYS A 247 -3.32 31.42 5.34
C LYS A 247 -3.97 30.57 4.26
N SER A 248 -3.31 30.32 3.12
CA SER A 248 -3.86 29.47 2.07
C SER A 248 -3.99 28.01 2.50
N ASP A 249 -3.05 27.54 3.34
CA ASP A 249 -3.09 26.16 3.86
C ASP A 249 -4.29 25.92 4.78
N THR A 250 -4.78 26.97 5.43
CA THR A 250 -5.88 26.93 6.40
C THR A 250 -7.16 27.60 5.90
N GLU A 251 -7.20 28.07 4.65
CA GLU A 251 -8.31 28.88 4.12
C GLU A 251 -9.65 28.11 4.16
N ASN A 252 -9.58 26.81 3.93
CA ASN A 252 -10.75 25.93 3.89
C ASN A 252 -10.94 25.13 5.20
N PHE A 253 -10.33 25.58 6.31
CA PHE A 253 -10.52 24.92 7.60
C PHE A 253 -12.03 24.73 7.89
N PRO A 254 -12.50 23.53 8.29
CA PRO A 254 -11.76 22.40 8.87
C PRO A 254 -11.10 21.42 7.89
N PHE A 255 -11.06 21.73 6.59
CA PHE A 255 -10.41 20.89 5.58
C PHE A 255 -9.01 21.42 5.26
N ILE A 256 -8.04 20.51 5.25
CA ILE A 256 -6.66 20.79 4.84
C ILE A 256 -6.18 19.70 3.87
N SER A 257 -5.04 19.89 3.20
CA SER A 257 -4.48 18.81 2.38
C SER A 257 -4.01 17.65 3.26
N THR A 258 -4.12 16.42 2.75
CA THR A 258 -3.70 15.22 3.46
C THR A 258 -2.21 15.25 3.79
N ASP A 259 -1.37 15.83 2.92
CA ASP A 259 0.06 15.99 3.20
C ASP A 259 0.34 16.90 4.40
N ILE A 260 -0.42 17.99 4.54
CA ILE A 260 -0.32 18.88 5.69
C ILE A 260 -0.86 18.20 6.95
N ALA A 261 -1.97 17.46 6.83
CA ALA A 261 -2.54 16.69 7.93
C ALA A 261 -1.53 15.67 8.48
N ASN A 262 -0.88 14.90 7.61
CA ASN A 262 0.13 13.93 8.00
C ASN A 262 1.31 14.60 8.70
N LYS A 263 1.85 15.70 8.15
CA LYS A 263 2.92 16.47 8.81
C LYS A 263 2.53 17.02 10.18
N LEU A 264 1.30 17.49 10.33
CA LEU A 264 0.77 17.93 11.62
C LEU A 264 0.70 16.77 12.62
N ILE A 265 0.17 15.62 12.19
CA ILE A 265 0.05 14.41 13.00
C ILE A 265 1.44 13.94 13.46
N ASP A 266 2.41 13.87 12.55
CA ASP A 266 3.77 13.43 12.85
C ASP A 266 4.42 14.36 13.88
N LEU A 267 4.38 15.68 13.65
CA LEU A 267 4.93 16.69 14.57
C LEU A 267 4.25 16.66 15.94
N MET A 268 2.93 16.47 15.95
CA MET A 268 2.14 16.32 17.16
C MET A 268 2.57 15.10 17.98
N GLN A 269 2.80 13.96 17.32
CA GLN A 269 3.23 12.71 17.96
C GLN A 269 4.66 12.80 18.51
N GLU A 270 5.57 13.41 17.76
CA GLU A 270 6.98 13.59 18.16
C GLU A 270 7.13 14.41 19.45
N SER A 271 6.17 15.29 19.75
CA SER A 271 6.22 16.14 20.94
C SER A 271 6.08 15.39 22.27
N GLY A 272 5.52 14.17 22.27
CA GLY A 272 5.26 13.38 23.48
C GLY A 272 4.16 13.91 24.41
N GLU A 273 3.58 15.08 24.13
CA GLU A 273 2.47 15.69 24.90
C GLU A 273 1.09 15.14 24.47
N ILE A 274 1.03 14.39 23.38
CA ILE A 274 -0.21 13.97 22.73
C ILE A 274 -0.38 12.46 22.85
N LYS A 275 -1.60 12.04 23.16
CA LYS A 275 -1.97 10.64 23.29
C LYS A 275 -2.89 10.23 22.15
N ILE A 276 -2.41 9.33 21.31
CA ILE A 276 -3.28 8.66 20.33
C ILE A 276 -4.21 7.72 21.10
N LEU A 277 -5.51 7.94 20.99
CA LEU A 277 -6.52 7.10 21.61
C LEU A 277 -6.93 5.96 20.68
N HIS A 278 -7.20 6.27 19.42
CA HIS A 278 -7.67 5.31 18.42
C HIS A 278 -7.17 5.69 17.01
N ASN A 279 -6.88 4.69 16.18
CA ASN A 279 -6.50 4.89 14.77
C ASN A 279 -7.18 3.85 13.85
N PRO A 280 -8.52 3.86 13.74
CA PRO A 280 -9.22 2.95 12.85
C PRO A 280 -9.01 3.27 11.37
N SER A 281 -8.97 2.22 10.55
CA SER A 281 -9.05 2.31 9.10
C SER A 281 -10.01 1.25 8.55
N SER A 282 -10.64 1.55 7.41
CA SER A 282 -11.55 0.65 6.72
C SER A 282 -11.58 0.93 5.22
N MET A 283 -11.97 -0.07 4.45
CA MET A 283 -12.21 0.01 3.01
C MET A 283 -13.68 -0.28 2.76
N VAL A 284 -14.37 0.62 2.08
CA VAL A 284 -15.84 0.60 1.95
C VAL A 284 -16.21 0.78 0.49
N LEU A 285 -17.21 0.05 0.00
CA LEU A 285 -17.74 0.29 -1.34
C LEU A 285 -18.54 1.59 -1.37
N ASP A 286 -18.53 2.27 -2.52
CA ASP A 286 -19.29 3.50 -2.73
C ASP A 286 -20.78 3.33 -2.34
N GLY A 287 -21.27 4.19 -1.44
CA GLY A 287 -22.65 4.20 -0.97
C GLY A 287 -22.99 3.24 0.16
N ASN A 288 -22.05 2.35 0.56
CA ASN A 288 -22.29 1.40 1.64
C ASN A 288 -21.94 1.99 3.01
N GLN A 289 -22.72 1.64 4.03
CA GLN A 289 -22.42 2.01 5.41
C GLN A 289 -21.38 1.06 6.02
N VAL A 290 -20.50 1.61 6.84
CA VAL A 290 -19.62 0.83 7.73
C VAL A 290 -19.71 1.33 9.16
N ASN A 291 -19.61 0.41 10.12
CA ASN A 291 -19.51 0.70 11.53
C ASN A 291 -18.17 0.18 12.05
N ILE A 292 -17.33 1.09 12.57
CA ILE A 292 -16.00 0.79 13.08
C ILE A 292 -15.99 1.04 14.59
N LYS A 293 -15.75 -0.01 15.36
CA LYS A 293 -15.62 0.05 16.82
C LYS A 293 -14.19 -0.32 17.23
N SER A 294 -13.50 0.61 17.89
CA SER A 294 -12.24 0.36 18.60
C SER A 294 -12.40 0.63 20.10
N GLY A 295 -12.32 -0.41 20.94
CA GLY A 295 -12.67 -0.30 22.36
C GLY A 295 -12.97 -1.62 23.03
N ILE A 296 -13.62 -1.57 24.20
CA ILE A 296 -14.02 -2.72 25.01
C ILE A 296 -15.50 -2.65 25.38
N GLU A 297 -16.12 -3.81 25.57
CA GLU A 297 -17.42 -3.90 26.20
C GLU A 297 -17.26 -3.92 27.72
N TYR A 298 -17.92 -2.99 28.40
CA TYR A 298 -17.94 -2.91 29.85
C TYR A 298 -19.25 -3.47 30.39
N HIS A 299 -19.13 -4.59 31.10
CA HIS A 299 -20.25 -5.27 31.72
C HIS A 299 -20.44 -4.79 33.15
N PHE A 300 -21.63 -4.25 33.46
CA PHE A 300 -22.04 -3.94 34.81
C PHE A 300 -23.49 -4.34 35.04
N THR A 301 -23.85 -4.49 36.32
CA THR A 301 -25.24 -4.69 36.73
C THR A 301 -25.69 -3.35 37.29
N PRO A 302 -26.51 -2.57 36.56
CA PRO A 302 -27.02 -1.32 37.10
C PRO A 302 -27.79 -1.61 38.38
N ALA A 303 -27.64 -0.74 39.38
CA ALA A 303 -28.53 -0.74 40.54
C ALA A 303 -29.97 -0.68 40.01
N ASN A 304 -30.85 -1.57 40.51
CA ASN A 304 -32.23 -1.70 40.04
C ASN A 304 -32.83 -0.31 39.77
N GLU A 305 -33.32 -0.07 38.54
CA GLU A 305 -34.28 1.00 38.30
C GLU A 305 -35.53 0.68 39.13
N SER A 306 -35.51 1.04 40.41
CA SER A 306 -36.67 1.03 41.26
C SER A 306 -37.61 2.10 40.72
N THR A 307 -38.48 1.66 39.81
CA THR A 307 -39.87 2.07 39.67
C THR A 307 -40.22 3.27 40.55
N ARG A 308 -39.99 4.48 40.04
CA ARG A 308 -40.76 5.65 40.46
C ARG A 308 -42.14 5.55 39.82
N ASN A 309 -42.95 4.60 40.29
CA ASN A 309 -44.39 4.60 40.07
C ASN A 309 -45.05 4.50 41.44
N SER A 310 -45.29 5.66 42.04
CA SER A 310 -46.21 5.80 43.16
C SER A 310 -47.53 6.37 42.64
N SER A 311 -48.48 5.49 42.31
CA SER A 311 -49.91 5.63 42.62
C SER A 311 -50.62 4.28 42.45
N PRO A 312 -51.52 3.88 43.36
CA PRO A 312 -52.01 2.51 43.45
C PRO A 312 -53.39 2.27 42.78
N ALA A 313 -53.68 0.97 42.59
CA ALA A 313 -54.95 0.31 42.23
C ALA A 313 -55.34 0.38 40.72
N ASN A 314 -55.60 -0.72 40.00
CA ASN A 314 -56.35 -1.91 40.40
C ASN A 314 -55.91 -3.20 39.66
N SER A 315 -56.20 -4.31 40.32
CA SER A 315 -56.11 -5.73 39.96
C SER A 315 -56.10 -6.16 38.48
N SER A 316 -55.22 -7.10 38.12
CA SER A 316 -55.59 -8.52 37.92
C SER A 316 -54.39 -9.38 37.48
N LYS A 317 -54.43 -10.66 37.89
CA LYS A 317 -53.38 -11.68 37.79
C LYS A 317 -52.96 -12.01 36.35
N SER A 318 -51.65 -12.14 36.14
CA SER A 318 -51.06 -13.28 35.42
C SER A 318 -49.61 -13.47 35.84
N GLU A 319 -49.31 -14.67 36.35
CA GLU A 319 -47.97 -15.15 36.61
C GLU A 319 -47.17 -15.13 35.31
N GLN A 320 -46.12 -14.32 35.24
CA GLN A 320 -45.08 -14.45 34.22
C GLN A 320 -43.80 -14.96 34.87
N LEU A 321 -43.33 -16.06 34.31
CA LEU A 321 -42.05 -16.68 34.57
C LEU A 321 -40.91 -15.66 34.61
N GLN A 322 -40.02 -15.91 35.58
CA GLN A 322 -38.68 -15.35 35.75
C GLN A 322 -38.00 -14.98 34.41
N GLY A 323 -38.07 -13.70 34.05
CA GLY A 323 -37.17 -13.09 33.09
C GLY A 323 -36.02 -12.42 33.84
N SER A 324 -34.87 -13.08 33.93
CA SER A 324 -33.64 -12.42 34.39
C SER A 324 -33.40 -11.18 33.53
N ALA A 325 -33.43 -9.98 34.12
CA ALA A 325 -33.15 -8.74 33.42
C ALA A 325 -31.81 -8.87 32.67
N LYS A 326 -31.88 -8.90 31.35
CA LYS A 326 -30.74 -9.18 30.49
C LYS A 326 -29.82 -7.96 30.53
N LYS A 327 -28.65 -8.15 31.13
CA LYS A 327 -27.56 -7.18 31.27
C LYS A 327 -27.11 -6.72 29.88
N SER A 328 -27.31 -5.45 29.54
CA SER A 328 -26.76 -4.88 28.30
C SER A 328 -25.38 -4.29 28.58
N PRO A 329 -24.29 -4.84 28.04
CA PRO A 329 -22.97 -4.21 28.15
C PRO A 329 -22.98 -2.80 27.56
N ARG A 330 -22.15 -1.91 28.11
CA ARG A 330 -21.90 -0.60 27.53
C ARG A 330 -20.55 -0.58 26.84
N TYR A 331 -20.52 -0.09 25.61
CA TYR A 331 -19.28 0.03 24.86
C TYR A 331 -18.46 1.25 25.32
N ILE A 332 -17.18 1.04 25.59
CA ILE A 332 -16.19 2.06 25.94
C ILE A 332 -15.13 2.09 24.83
N GLY A 333 -14.91 3.25 24.24
CA GLY A 333 -13.97 3.47 23.15
C GLY A 333 -14.61 4.31 22.05
N LEU A 334 -14.04 4.21 20.85
CA LEU A 334 -14.49 4.89 19.65
C LEU A 334 -15.48 4.01 18.87
N SER A 335 -16.59 4.62 18.45
CA SER A 335 -17.57 4.10 17.50
C SER A 335 -17.71 5.12 16.36
N LEU A 336 -17.38 4.70 15.15
CA LEU A 336 -17.56 5.48 13.93
C LEU A 336 -18.57 4.78 13.04
N GLU A 337 -19.65 5.45 12.70
CA GLU A 337 -20.58 5.00 11.68
C GLU A 337 -20.49 5.96 10.52
N LEU A 338 -20.13 5.44 9.34
CA LEU A 338 -19.89 6.29 8.18
C LEU A 338 -20.44 5.68 6.89
N THR A 339 -20.98 6.55 6.03
CA THR A 339 -21.50 6.20 4.70
C THR A 339 -20.85 7.10 3.65
N PRO A 340 -19.74 6.66 3.03
CA PRO A 340 -19.04 7.46 2.05
C PRO A 340 -19.65 7.29 0.66
N ARG A 341 -19.74 8.37 -0.10
CA ARG A 341 -20.34 8.43 -1.44
C ARG A 341 -19.45 9.22 -2.39
N ILE A 342 -19.18 8.68 -3.57
CA ILE A 342 -18.44 9.38 -4.62
C ILE A 342 -19.41 10.26 -5.39
N LYS A 343 -19.11 11.56 -5.44
CA LYS A 343 -19.85 12.55 -6.23
C LYS A 343 -19.08 12.89 -7.51
N LYS A 344 -19.64 13.80 -8.31
CA LYS A 344 -18.95 14.36 -9.47
C LYS A 344 -17.60 14.92 -9.06
N TYR A 345 -16.64 14.83 -9.98
CA TYR A 345 -15.26 15.34 -9.78
C TYR A 345 -14.50 14.67 -8.63
N GLN A 346 -14.81 13.40 -8.32
CA GLN A 346 -14.13 12.61 -7.30
C GLN A 346 -14.25 13.17 -5.87
N ILE A 347 -15.21 14.07 -5.64
CA ILE A 347 -15.53 14.54 -4.29
C ILE A 347 -16.13 13.39 -3.49
N ILE A 348 -15.66 13.20 -2.26
CA ILE A 348 -16.17 12.18 -1.35
C ILE A 348 -17.08 12.87 -0.35
N GLU A 349 -18.37 12.56 -0.40
CA GLU A 349 -19.33 12.93 0.64
C GLU A 349 -19.34 11.84 1.72
N ILE A 350 -19.30 12.20 3.00
CA ILE A 350 -19.33 11.24 4.11
C ILE A 350 -20.38 11.70 5.10
N ASP A 351 -21.44 10.91 5.23
CA ASP A 351 -22.32 10.96 6.40
C ASP A 351 -21.58 10.29 7.57
N LEU A 352 -21.28 11.04 8.63
CA LEU A 352 -20.44 10.61 9.76
C LEU A 352 -21.19 10.75 11.09
N SER A 353 -21.32 9.64 11.82
CA SER A 353 -21.65 9.63 13.24
C SER A 353 -20.44 9.15 14.03
N PHE A 354 -19.89 10.05 14.84
CA PHE A 354 -18.74 9.83 15.69
C PHE A 354 -19.21 9.75 17.14
N GLN A 355 -18.82 8.71 17.86
CA GLN A 355 -19.00 8.61 19.30
C GLN A 355 -17.74 8.09 19.98
N PHE A 356 -17.24 8.82 20.96
CA PHE A 356 -16.19 8.36 21.85
C PHE A 356 -16.69 8.31 23.29
N THR A 357 -16.58 7.16 23.94
CA THR A 357 -17.03 6.93 25.32
C THR A 357 -15.88 6.44 26.18
N ARG A 358 -15.74 7.00 27.39
CA ARG A 358 -14.79 6.53 28.41
C ARG A 358 -15.47 6.31 29.75
N LEU A 359 -14.94 5.36 30.51
CA LEU A 359 -15.25 5.23 31.94
C LEU A 359 -14.43 6.28 32.70
N ILE A 360 -15.12 7.10 33.51
CA ILE A 360 -14.50 8.11 34.37
C ILE A 360 -14.26 7.53 35.76
N GLU A 361 -15.27 6.85 36.30
CA GLU A 361 -15.23 6.31 37.65
C GLU A 361 -16.07 5.05 37.74
N ASP A 362 -15.65 4.08 38.56
CA ASP A 362 -16.41 2.86 38.87
C ASP A 362 -16.77 2.90 40.35
N LYS A 363 -17.86 3.62 40.67
CA LYS A 363 -18.31 3.75 42.06
C LYS A 363 -18.99 2.46 42.51
N ARG A 364 -18.89 2.18 43.80
CA ARG A 364 -19.72 1.15 44.43
C ARG A 364 -20.78 1.83 45.28
N SER A 365 -22.02 1.44 45.05
CA SER A 365 -23.15 1.78 45.90
C SER A 365 -22.99 1.14 47.29
N ASP A 366 -23.74 1.62 48.28
CA ASP A 366 -23.74 1.08 49.65
C ASP A 366 -24.14 -0.41 49.71
N LYS A 367 -24.80 -0.91 48.65
CA LYS A 367 -25.17 -2.32 48.46
C LYS A 367 -24.10 -3.16 47.74
N ASN A 368 -22.89 -2.63 47.57
CA ASN A 368 -21.79 -3.23 46.80
C ASN A 368 -22.13 -3.47 45.31
N GLU A 369 -23.13 -2.74 44.79
CA GLU A 369 -23.50 -2.70 43.36
C GLU A 369 -22.58 -1.71 42.62
N ARG A 370 -22.16 -2.04 41.38
CA ARG A 370 -21.30 -1.16 40.58
C ARG A 370 -22.12 -0.10 39.86
N GLU A 371 -21.77 1.16 40.07
CA GLU A 371 -22.36 2.35 39.46
C GLU A 371 -21.28 3.10 38.65
N PRO A 372 -20.93 2.60 37.46
CA PRO A 372 -19.96 3.26 36.60
C PRO A 372 -20.46 4.60 36.06
N ILE A 373 -19.61 5.62 36.12
CA ILE A 373 -19.82 6.94 35.53
C ILE A 373 -19.08 6.98 34.20
N PHE A 374 -19.81 7.22 33.12
CA PHE A 374 -19.26 7.34 31.78
C PHE A 374 -19.33 8.78 31.31
N TRP A 375 -18.35 9.17 30.50
CA TRP A 375 -18.40 10.37 29.69
C TRP A 375 -18.38 9.98 28.23
N SER A 376 -19.20 10.65 27.43
CA SER A 376 -19.30 10.41 25.99
C SER A 376 -19.28 11.74 25.25
N SER A 377 -18.53 11.79 24.14
CA SER A 377 -18.59 12.86 23.14
C SER A 377 -19.15 12.28 21.85
N ASN A 378 -20.17 12.95 21.30
CA ASN A 378 -20.85 12.53 20.09
C ASN A 378 -20.88 13.69 19.09
N THR A 379 -20.66 13.38 17.82
CA THR A 379 -20.72 14.34 16.71
C THR A 379 -21.36 13.66 15.51
N ASP A 380 -22.47 14.20 15.04
CA ASP A 380 -23.12 13.78 13.79
C ASP A 380 -22.98 14.90 12.77
N THR A 381 -22.40 14.59 11.60
CA THR A 381 -22.14 15.58 10.56
C THR A 381 -22.13 14.94 9.17
N SER A 382 -22.31 15.76 8.13
CA SER A 382 -22.10 15.38 6.74
C SER A 382 -21.02 16.28 6.17
N ILE A 383 -19.96 15.69 5.63
CA ILE A 383 -18.81 16.42 5.09
C ILE A 383 -18.62 16.10 3.61
N GLN A 384 -18.13 17.08 2.86
CA GLN A 384 -17.71 16.89 1.47
C GLN A 384 -16.22 17.21 1.38
N MET A 385 -15.44 16.19 0.99
CA MET A 385 -13.99 16.26 0.93
C MET A 385 -13.54 16.20 -0.53
N ASN A 386 -12.70 17.14 -0.95
CA ASN A 386 -12.05 17.04 -2.24
C ASN A 386 -10.97 15.94 -2.22
N PRO A 387 -10.57 15.39 -3.38
CA PRO A 387 -9.45 14.47 -3.47
C PRO A 387 -8.20 15.00 -2.78
N GLY A 388 -7.58 14.18 -1.92
CA GLY A 388 -6.35 14.56 -1.21
C GLY A 388 -6.56 15.57 -0.08
N GLN A 389 -7.79 15.78 0.40
CA GLN A 389 -8.06 16.52 1.62
C GLN A 389 -8.29 15.60 2.82
N SER A 390 -8.06 16.16 4.01
CA SER A 390 -8.40 15.58 5.30
C SER A 390 -9.27 16.54 6.08
N PHE A 391 -10.26 15.99 6.79
CA PHE A 391 -11.15 16.73 7.68
C PHE A 391 -10.63 16.68 9.11
N ILE A 392 -10.65 17.83 9.79
CA ILE A 392 -10.27 17.95 11.20
C ILE A 392 -11.51 18.25 12.03
N SER A 393 -11.71 17.50 13.12
CA SER A 393 -12.68 17.88 14.15
C SER A 393 -11.98 18.05 15.50
N VAL A 394 -12.47 19.01 16.29
CA VAL A 394 -11.97 19.28 17.64
C VAL A 394 -13.15 19.28 18.61
N GLY A 395 -13.02 18.57 19.72
CA GLY A 395 -14.04 18.45 20.76
C GLY A 395 -13.45 18.56 22.15
N ALA A 396 -14.31 18.72 23.16
CA ALA A 396 -13.87 18.69 24.55
C ALA A 396 -13.43 17.28 24.95
N SER A 397 -12.40 17.15 25.80
CA SER A 397 -12.11 15.92 26.53
C SER A 397 -12.81 15.93 27.90
N SER A 398 -13.01 14.75 28.49
CA SER A 398 -13.37 14.64 29.91
C SER A 398 -12.27 15.13 30.86
N GLU A 399 -11.02 15.14 30.41
CA GLU A 399 -9.88 15.59 31.20
C GLU A 399 -9.70 17.10 31.09
N LYS A 400 -9.61 17.77 32.24
CA LYS A 400 -9.52 19.22 32.29
C LYS A 400 -8.23 19.71 31.63
N GLY A 401 -8.36 20.63 30.68
CA GLY A 401 -7.22 21.21 29.96
C GLY A 401 -6.78 20.40 28.74
N LEU A 402 -7.49 19.32 28.41
CA LEU A 402 -7.29 18.54 27.19
C LEU A 402 -8.47 18.71 26.21
N GLU A 403 -8.18 18.50 24.93
CA GLU A 403 -9.12 18.48 23.82
C GLU A 403 -8.96 17.18 23.02
N LEU A 404 -10.06 16.72 22.44
CA LEU A 404 -10.05 15.63 21.47
C LEU A 404 -9.84 16.22 20.07
N ILE A 405 -8.88 15.70 19.32
CA ILE A 405 -8.62 16.09 17.94
C ILE A 405 -8.76 14.84 17.08
N SER A 406 -9.63 14.90 16.08
CA SER A 406 -9.78 13.83 15.10
C SER A 406 -9.33 14.28 13.72
N PHE A 407 -8.49 13.49 13.07
CA PHE A 407 -8.23 13.61 11.64
C PHE A 407 -9.00 12.51 10.92
N LEU A 408 -9.68 12.84 9.83
CA LEU A 408 -10.36 11.90 8.96
C LEU A 408 -9.85 12.10 7.53
N THR A 409 -9.33 11.04 6.94
CA THR A 409 -8.84 11.02 5.56
C THR A 409 -9.62 9.99 4.77
N ALA A 410 -10.04 10.36 3.56
CA ALA A 410 -10.72 9.46 2.64
C ALA A 410 -10.07 9.50 1.27
N GLN A 411 -9.91 8.33 0.63
CA GLN A 411 -9.30 8.20 -0.68
C GLN A 411 -10.04 7.16 -1.52
N ILE A 412 -10.32 7.49 -2.78
CA ILE A 412 -10.86 6.54 -3.74
C ILE A 412 -9.72 5.58 -4.15
N LYS A 413 -10.01 4.29 -4.10
CA LYS A 413 -9.18 3.18 -4.59
C LYS A 413 -9.97 2.48 -5.69
N LYS A 414 -9.32 2.22 -6.82
CA LYS A 414 -9.89 1.51 -7.97
C LYS A 414 -9.08 0.27 -8.25
#